data_AF-A0A4S4KV57-F1
#
_entry.id   AF-A0A4S4KV57-F1
#
_cell.length_a   1.000
_cell.length_b   1.000
_cell.length_c   1.000
_cell.angle_alpha   90.00
_cell.angle_beta   90.00
_cell.angle_gamma   90.00
#
_symmetry.space_group_name_H-M   'P 1'
#
loop_
_entity.id
_entity.type
_entity.pdbx_description
1 polymer ?
#
loop_
_entity_poly.entity_id
_entity_poly.type
_entity_poly.pdbx_seq_one_letter_code
_entity_poly.pdbx_strand_id
1 'polypeptide(L)'
;MDKYKKERQESATAMLQHGKSVHDWEARIRDEELAEGGRARNKRKESIERKLIDMGYQASDFPPKYDYNWRRLLEQPRELSSRIWKQIQPKLVAAIALEKEQKVWAERGVRIDLRRQEVRTLYQLYIEDIEDDEVLLPGSVEFTYLPEVTALVSRDDGLIEVTQERFMDVVAEAMTTFNISERAKLANLLREPAPRCTDYDSSDEDDDTISRTPMEIACDLEVLNRATSILTCYRCSLSSPTSYFPFTGITRHILKFHPDSSYKAISREKAVIGTASAVLEMLGLPSSTRYSDISRKIVCLCGKPDFQQPAEFSELIMHIFRENIWYIQALRSP
;
A
#
# COMPACT_ATOMS: atom_id res chain seq x y z
N MET A 1 20.20 23.81 81.82
CA MET A 1 19.41 23.64 80.59
C MET A 1 20.29 23.26 79.40
N ASP A 2 21.49 23.83 79.26
CA ASP A 2 22.37 23.59 78.10
C ASP A 2 22.95 22.17 78.01
N LYS A 3 23.26 21.54 79.15
CA LYS A 3 23.71 20.14 79.19
C LYS A 3 22.71 19.18 78.54
N TYR A 4 21.42 19.31 78.90
CA TYR A 4 20.35 18.49 78.33
C TYR A 4 20.15 18.73 76.83
N LYS A 5 20.25 19.99 76.37
CA LYS A 5 20.19 20.31 74.94
C LYS A 5 21.32 19.64 74.16
N LYS A 6 22.55 19.70 74.69
CA LYS A 6 23.72 19.05 74.10
C LYS A 6 23.57 17.54 74.03
N GLU A 7 23.14 16.89 75.12
CA GLU A 7 22.88 15.44 75.15
C GLU A 7 21.81 15.03 74.11
N ARG A 8 20.74 15.82 73.98
CA ARG A 8 19.70 15.57 72.96
C ARG A 8 20.22 15.75 71.53
N GLN A 9 21.03 16.77 71.27
CA GLN A 9 21.65 16.99 69.95
C GLN A 9 22.63 15.87 69.59
N GLU A 10 23.45 15.43 70.54
CA GLU A 10 24.37 14.30 70.36
C GLU A 10 23.60 13.01 70.08
N SER A 11 22.53 12.73 70.85
CA SER A 11 21.65 11.59 70.63
C SER A 11 20.97 11.64 69.25
N ALA A 12 20.42 12.78 68.84
CA ALA A 12 19.79 12.94 67.53
C ALA A 12 20.80 12.77 66.38
N THR A 13 22.01 13.32 66.53
CA THR A 13 23.08 13.18 65.55
C THR A 13 23.52 11.72 65.41
N ALA A 14 23.68 11.01 66.54
CA ALA A 14 23.99 9.59 66.54
C ALA A 14 22.90 8.75 65.86
N MET A 15 21.62 9.06 66.11
CA MET A 15 20.49 8.40 65.43
C MET A 15 20.49 8.66 63.92
N LEU A 16 20.75 9.89 63.48
CA LEU A 16 20.83 10.24 62.06
C LEU A 16 22.01 9.56 61.37
N GLN A 17 23.18 9.52 62.01
CA GLN A 17 24.36 8.82 61.51
C GLN A 17 24.14 7.31 61.40
N HIS A 18 23.50 6.71 62.42
CA HIS A 18 23.12 5.30 62.38
C HIS A 18 22.11 5.03 61.26
N GLY A 19 21.06 5.85 61.13
CA GLY A 19 20.07 5.73 60.05
C GLY A 19 20.70 5.82 58.66
N LYS A 20 21.64 6.76 58.46
CA LYS A 20 22.40 6.85 57.22
C LYS A 20 23.22 5.57 56.96
N SER A 21 23.91 5.06 57.98
CA SER A 21 24.73 3.85 57.86
C SER A 21 23.90 2.61 57.51
N VAL A 22 22.69 2.48 58.08
CA VAL A 22 21.74 1.41 57.72
C VAL A 22 21.28 1.57 56.27
N HIS A 23 20.92 2.78 55.84
CA HIS A 23 20.50 3.02 54.46
C HIS A 23 21.61 2.74 53.44
N ASP A 24 22.84 3.17 53.72
CA ASP A 24 24.01 2.92 52.88
C ASP A 24 24.32 1.41 52.82
N TRP A 25 24.16 0.68 53.92
CA TRP A 25 24.28 -0.77 53.96
C TRP A 25 23.19 -1.46 53.12
N GLU A 26 21.92 -1.08 53.26
CA GLU A 26 20.81 -1.63 52.45
C GLU A 26 20.99 -1.35 50.95
N ALA A 27 21.45 -0.16 50.59
CA ALA A 27 21.79 0.17 49.21
C ALA A 27 22.90 -0.74 48.68
N ARG A 28 23.99 -0.89 49.43
CA ARG A 28 25.10 -1.78 49.05
C ARG A 28 24.68 -3.23 48.90
N ILE A 29 23.88 -3.77 49.82
CA ILE A 29 23.38 -5.15 49.73
C ILE A 29 22.51 -5.33 48.48
N ARG A 30 21.60 -4.39 48.18
CA ARG A 30 20.80 -4.43 46.94
C ARG A 30 21.66 -4.40 45.69
N ASP A 31 22.69 -3.56 45.65
CA ASP A 31 23.62 -3.49 44.53
C ASP A 31 24.43 -4.78 44.37
N GLU A 32 24.90 -5.36 45.48
CA GLU A 32 25.61 -6.64 45.50
C GLU A 32 24.72 -7.79 45.00
N GLU A 33 23.46 -7.87 45.44
CA GLU A 33 22.47 -8.85 45.00
C GLU A 33 22.11 -8.69 43.52
N LEU A 34 21.91 -7.46 43.06
CA LEU A 34 21.66 -7.18 41.64
C LEU A 34 22.85 -7.58 40.76
N ALA A 35 24.07 -7.26 41.22
CA ALA A 35 25.29 -7.61 40.51
C ALA A 35 25.52 -9.13 40.50
N GLU A 36 25.29 -9.82 41.61
CA GLU A 36 25.40 -11.28 41.69
C GLU A 36 24.35 -11.97 40.81
N GLY A 37 23.09 -11.52 40.87
CA GLY A 37 22.03 -12.01 39.99
C GLY A 37 22.36 -11.78 38.52
N GLY A 38 22.95 -10.63 38.17
CA GLY A 38 23.47 -10.34 36.83
C GLY A 38 24.57 -11.31 36.40
N ARG A 39 25.57 -11.55 37.24
CA ARG A 39 26.66 -12.52 36.98
C ARG A 39 26.13 -13.94 36.79
N ALA A 40 25.19 -14.37 37.64
CA ALA A 40 24.57 -15.69 37.55
C ALA A 40 23.80 -15.88 36.24
N ARG A 41 23.01 -14.87 35.83
CA ARG A 41 22.30 -14.86 34.53
C ARG A 41 23.28 -14.93 33.35
N ASN A 42 24.36 -14.15 33.37
CA ASN A 42 25.36 -14.13 32.30
C ASN A 42 26.09 -15.48 32.19
N LYS A 43 26.56 -16.04 33.31
CA LYS A 43 27.21 -17.35 33.35
C LYS A 43 26.29 -18.46 32.84
N ARG A 44 25.00 -18.40 33.20
CA ARG A 44 23.98 -19.34 32.69
C ARG A 44 23.82 -19.19 31.19
N LYS A 45 23.65 -17.96 30.69
CA LYS A 45 23.51 -17.67 29.27
C LYS A 45 24.70 -18.20 28.48
N GLU A 46 25.93 -17.87 28.88
CA GLU A 46 27.16 -18.37 28.25
C GLU A 46 27.23 -19.90 28.25
N SER A 47 26.81 -20.55 29.34
CA SER A 47 26.76 -22.02 29.41
C SER A 47 25.71 -22.62 28.47
N ILE A 48 24.57 -21.96 28.27
CA ILE A 48 23.54 -22.39 27.33
C ILE A 48 24.03 -22.22 25.89
N GLU A 49 24.55 -21.04 25.56
CA GLU A 49 25.07 -20.72 24.22
C GLU A 49 26.22 -21.66 23.83
N ARG A 50 27.17 -21.91 24.75
CA ARG A 50 28.25 -22.89 24.51
C ARG A 50 27.72 -24.28 24.20
N LYS A 51 26.76 -24.78 24.98
CA LYS A 51 26.15 -26.09 24.74
C LYS A 51 25.40 -26.16 23.42
N LEU A 52 24.74 -25.08 22.98
CA LEU A 52 24.10 -25.03 21.67
C LEU A 52 25.12 -25.03 20.54
N ILE A 53 26.25 -24.34 20.71
CA ILE A 53 27.38 -24.37 19.77
C ILE A 53 27.99 -25.77 19.69
N ASP A 54 28.19 -26.43 20.83
CA ASP A 54 28.67 -27.81 20.88
C ASP A 54 27.71 -28.80 20.19
N MET A 55 26.41 -28.47 20.12
CA MET A 55 25.40 -29.21 19.37
C MET A 55 25.39 -28.90 17.86
N GLY A 56 26.25 -27.99 17.38
CA GLY A 56 26.38 -27.62 15.98
C GLY A 56 25.57 -26.40 15.54
N TYR A 57 24.89 -25.70 16.44
CA TYR A 57 24.22 -24.44 16.11
C TYR A 57 25.22 -23.28 16.03
N GLN A 58 25.01 -22.38 15.08
CA GLN A 58 25.82 -21.16 14.99
C GLN A 58 25.20 -20.06 15.85
N ALA A 59 26.03 -19.15 16.37
CA ALA A 59 25.53 -18.00 17.12
C ALA A 59 24.63 -17.09 16.25
N SER A 60 24.83 -17.10 14.92
CA SER A 60 23.96 -16.43 13.95
C SER A 60 22.57 -17.04 13.88
N ASP A 61 22.35 -18.26 14.36
CA ASP A 61 21.05 -18.94 14.33
C ASP A 61 20.18 -18.58 15.54
N PHE A 62 20.75 -17.92 16.55
CA PHE A 62 20.04 -17.62 17.78
C PHE A 62 19.00 -16.51 17.57
N PRO A 63 17.81 -16.62 18.20
CA PRO A 63 16.82 -15.56 18.19
C PRO A 63 17.39 -14.21 18.66
N PRO A 64 16.85 -13.08 18.16
CA PRO A 64 17.29 -11.76 18.57
C PRO A 64 17.22 -11.58 20.09
N LYS A 65 18.11 -10.74 20.64
CA LYS A 65 18.17 -10.46 22.09
C LYS A 65 16.84 -9.91 22.65
N TYR A 66 15.97 -9.38 21.79
CA TYR A 66 14.65 -8.86 22.15
C TYR A 66 13.53 -9.90 22.12
N ASP A 67 13.78 -11.13 21.65
CA ASP A 67 12.78 -12.20 21.75
C ASP A 67 12.53 -12.58 23.22
N TYR A 68 11.30 -12.36 23.68
CA TYR A 68 10.92 -12.56 25.08
C TYR A 68 11.02 -14.03 25.51
N ASN A 69 10.63 -14.96 24.64
CA ASN A 69 10.60 -16.38 24.97
C ASN A 69 12.01 -16.94 25.14
N TRP A 70 12.90 -16.58 24.21
CA TRP A 70 14.32 -16.88 24.25
C TRP A 70 14.97 -16.28 25.49
N ARG A 71 14.79 -14.98 25.72
CA ARG A 71 15.33 -14.27 26.88
C ARG A 71 14.90 -14.92 28.20
N ARG A 72 13.61 -15.26 28.33
CA ARG A 72 13.06 -15.91 29.53
C ARG A 72 13.72 -17.26 29.84
N LEU A 73 14.19 -18.00 28.83
CA LEU A 73 14.90 -19.26 29.03
C LEU A 73 16.36 -19.05 29.50
N LEU A 74 17.00 -18.00 28.98
CA LEU A 74 18.40 -17.67 29.26
C LEU A 74 18.59 -16.93 30.59
N GLU A 75 17.74 -15.96 30.91
CA GLU A 75 17.94 -15.00 31.99
C GLU A 75 17.39 -15.46 33.35
N GLN A 76 17.32 -16.78 33.58
CA GLN A 76 16.95 -17.32 34.88
C GLN A 76 18.12 -17.17 35.86
N PRO A 77 17.89 -16.73 37.11
CA PRO A 77 18.96 -16.52 38.09
C PRO A 77 19.60 -17.83 38.61
N ARG A 78 19.04 -18.99 38.28
CA ARG A 78 19.52 -20.30 38.74
C ARG A 78 20.60 -20.85 37.82
N GLU A 79 21.64 -21.48 38.37
CA GLU A 79 22.66 -22.16 37.55
C GLU A 79 22.06 -23.26 36.66
N LEU A 80 22.73 -23.52 35.53
CA LEU A 80 22.28 -24.51 34.55
C LEU A 80 22.64 -25.93 34.98
N SER A 81 21.75 -26.59 35.72
CA SER A 81 21.90 -28.01 36.03
C SER A 81 21.56 -28.92 34.84
N SER A 82 22.03 -30.16 34.85
CA SER A 82 21.73 -31.16 33.81
C SER A 82 20.23 -31.43 33.65
N ARG A 83 19.46 -31.41 34.75
CA ARG A 83 18.00 -31.56 34.72
C ARG A 83 17.34 -30.36 34.03
N ILE A 84 17.73 -29.15 34.40
CA ILE A 84 17.19 -27.92 33.79
C ILE A 84 17.53 -27.87 32.30
N TRP A 85 18.77 -28.23 31.94
CA TRP A 85 19.20 -28.34 30.56
C TRP A 85 18.29 -29.25 29.74
N LYS A 86 18.06 -30.50 30.19
CA LYS A 86 17.16 -31.46 29.51
C LYS A 86 15.74 -30.89 29.32
N GLN A 87 15.26 -30.05 30.24
CA GLN A 87 13.94 -29.44 30.15
C GLN A 87 13.87 -28.25 29.17
N ILE A 88 14.89 -27.41 29.12
CA ILE A 88 14.89 -26.19 28.27
C ILE A 88 15.44 -26.45 26.87
N GLN A 89 16.32 -27.44 26.69
CA GLN A 89 16.92 -27.79 25.41
C GLN A 89 15.90 -27.91 24.26
N PRO A 90 14.80 -28.70 24.36
CA PRO A 90 13.84 -28.79 23.27
C PRO A 90 13.17 -27.44 22.93
N LYS A 91 12.99 -26.55 23.92
CA LYS A 91 12.42 -25.22 23.71
C LYS A 91 13.40 -24.29 23.00
N LEU A 92 14.68 -24.37 23.37
CA LEU A 92 15.75 -23.60 22.71
C LEU A 92 15.90 -24.05 21.25
N VAL A 93 15.90 -25.36 21.00
CA VAL A 93 15.97 -25.94 19.64
C VAL A 93 14.77 -25.50 18.80
N ALA A 94 13.55 -25.56 19.36
CA ALA A 94 12.35 -25.08 18.67
C ALA A 94 12.42 -23.58 18.34
N ALA A 95 12.91 -22.76 19.26
CA ALA A 95 13.09 -21.33 19.04
C ALA A 95 14.12 -21.03 17.93
N ILE A 96 15.24 -21.75 17.90
CA ILE A 96 16.24 -21.63 16.83
C ILE A 96 15.68 -22.08 15.48
N ALA A 97 14.90 -23.17 15.45
CA ALA A 97 14.29 -23.65 14.21
C ALA A 97 13.31 -22.61 13.63
N LEU A 98 12.46 -22.03 14.48
CA LEU A 98 11.56 -20.95 14.08
C LEU A 98 12.31 -19.72 13.57
N GLU A 99 13.38 -19.30 14.26
CA GLU A 99 14.21 -18.18 13.83
C GLU A 99 14.85 -18.43 12.46
N LYS A 100 15.35 -19.64 12.21
CA LYS A 100 15.88 -20.02 10.89
C LYS A 100 14.83 -19.92 9.80
N GLU A 101 13.63 -20.42 10.04
CA GLU A 101 12.51 -20.32 9.11
C GLU A 101 12.15 -18.85 8.83
N GLN A 102 12.08 -18.02 9.86
CA GLN A 102 11.83 -16.58 9.73
C GLN A 102 12.92 -15.88 8.91
N LYS A 103 14.19 -16.24 9.10
CA LYS A 103 15.30 -15.70 8.29
C LYS A 103 15.19 -16.10 6.83
N VAL A 104 14.94 -17.37 6.54
CA VAL A 104 14.74 -17.84 5.17
C VAL A 104 13.57 -17.11 4.50
N TRP A 105 12.48 -16.89 5.24
CA TRP A 105 11.32 -16.15 4.75
C TRP A 105 11.62 -14.66 4.52
N ALA A 106 12.33 -14.02 5.44
CA ALA A 106 12.76 -12.62 5.30
C ALA A 106 13.72 -12.42 4.13
N GLU A 107 14.72 -13.30 3.98
CA GLU A 107 15.65 -13.29 2.85
C GLU A 107 14.92 -13.52 1.52
N ARG A 108 13.93 -14.42 1.50
CA ARG A 108 13.04 -14.59 0.34
C ARG A 108 12.26 -13.32 0.03
N GLY A 109 11.70 -12.64 1.03
CA GLY A 109 11.02 -11.37 0.87
C GLY A 109 11.91 -10.31 0.24
N VAL A 110 13.13 -10.16 0.75
CA VAL A 110 14.14 -9.23 0.19
C VAL A 110 14.44 -9.57 -1.29
N ARG A 111 14.62 -10.85 -1.63
CA ARG A 111 14.85 -11.26 -3.03
C ARG A 111 13.66 -10.93 -3.94
N ILE A 112 12.44 -11.21 -3.49
CA ILE A 112 11.22 -10.88 -4.26
C ILE A 112 11.11 -9.37 -4.49
N ASP A 113 11.42 -8.56 -3.49
CA ASP A 113 11.35 -7.09 -3.62
C ASP A 113 12.41 -6.54 -4.58
N LEU A 114 13.63 -7.10 -4.56
CA LEU A 114 14.66 -6.79 -5.57
C LEU A 114 14.19 -7.13 -6.98
N ARG A 115 13.57 -8.31 -7.17
CA ARG A 115 13.02 -8.72 -8.48
C ARG A 115 11.85 -7.85 -8.93
N ARG A 116 11.01 -7.38 -8.01
CA ARG A 116 9.97 -6.39 -8.33
C ARG A 116 10.60 -5.09 -8.83
N GLN A 117 11.73 -4.67 -8.27
CA GLN A 117 12.46 -3.49 -8.75
C GLN A 117 13.05 -3.71 -10.15
N GLU A 118 13.59 -4.90 -10.43
CA GLU A 118 14.03 -5.29 -11.78
C GLU A 118 12.88 -5.19 -12.78
N VAL A 119 11.72 -5.79 -12.45
CA VAL A 119 10.51 -5.73 -13.29
C VAL A 119 10.05 -4.30 -13.52
N ARG A 120 10.06 -3.43 -12.50
CA ARG A 120 9.67 -2.01 -12.67
C ARG A 120 10.57 -1.30 -13.67
N THR A 121 11.87 -1.56 -13.61
CA THR A 121 12.83 -0.98 -14.55
C THR A 121 12.54 -1.45 -15.98
N LEU A 122 12.33 -2.76 -16.18
CA LEU A 122 12.00 -3.32 -17.50
C LEU A 122 10.64 -2.82 -18.01
N TYR A 123 9.65 -2.74 -17.14
CA TYR A 123 8.32 -2.24 -17.47
C TYR A 123 8.35 -0.77 -17.88
N GLN A 124 9.16 0.06 -17.21
CA GLN A 124 9.33 1.46 -17.59
C GLN A 124 9.89 1.61 -19.01
N LEU A 125 10.86 0.78 -19.40
CA LEU A 125 11.39 0.76 -20.77
C LEU A 125 10.33 0.27 -21.75
N TYR A 126 9.58 -0.77 -21.38
CA TYR A 126 8.52 -1.33 -22.22
C TYR A 126 7.41 -0.33 -22.53
N ILE A 127 6.97 0.48 -21.56
CA ILE A 127 5.91 1.48 -21.80
C ILE A 127 6.37 2.68 -22.63
N GLU A 128 7.67 2.97 -22.68
CA GLU A 128 8.22 4.02 -23.54
C GLU A 128 8.08 3.70 -25.03
N ASP A 129 8.02 2.41 -25.38
CA ASP A 129 7.87 1.92 -26.75
C ASP A 129 6.40 1.75 -27.19
N ILE A 130 5.43 1.94 -26.28
CA ILE A 130 3.99 1.80 -26.60
C ILE A 130 3.43 3.12 -27.13
N GLU A 131 3.07 3.13 -28.41
CA GLU A 131 2.37 4.25 -29.05
C GLU A 131 0.84 4.14 -29.01
N ASP A 132 0.30 2.98 -28.60
CA ASP A 132 -1.15 2.73 -28.63
C ASP A 132 -1.86 3.35 -27.42
N ASP A 133 -2.52 4.48 -27.67
CA ASP A 133 -3.33 5.22 -26.72
C ASP A 133 -4.60 4.48 -26.24
N GLU A 134 -5.00 3.37 -26.89
CA GLU A 134 -6.17 2.58 -26.49
C GLU A 134 -5.86 1.53 -25.41
N VAL A 135 -4.58 1.22 -25.18
CA VAL A 135 -4.14 0.23 -24.18
C VAL A 135 -4.14 0.88 -22.80
N LEU A 136 -4.82 0.25 -21.83
CA LEU A 136 -4.70 0.61 -20.43
C LEU A 136 -3.36 0.11 -19.91
N LEU A 137 -2.52 1.03 -19.43
CA LEU A 137 -1.25 0.71 -18.82
C LEU A 137 -1.35 0.80 -17.29
N PRO A 138 -1.09 -0.27 -16.53
CA PRO A 138 -1.03 -0.20 -15.07
C PRO A 138 0.13 0.70 -14.61
N GLY A 139 0.01 1.27 -13.42
CA GLY A 139 1.16 1.91 -12.77
C GLY A 139 2.27 0.88 -12.51
N SER A 140 3.54 1.31 -12.45
CA SER A 140 4.68 0.39 -12.30
C SER A 140 4.60 -0.49 -11.04
N VAL A 141 4.06 0.06 -9.94
CA VAL A 141 3.81 -0.69 -8.70
C VAL A 141 2.69 -1.70 -8.91
N GLU A 142 1.55 -1.28 -9.47
CA GLU A 142 0.39 -2.14 -9.73
C GLU A 142 0.74 -3.31 -10.66
N PHE A 143 1.52 -3.04 -11.72
CA PHE A 143 2.02 -4.05 -12.64
C PHE A 143 2.78 -5.18 -11.91
N THR A 144 3.60 -4.84 -10.90
CA THR A 144 4.36 -5.85 -10.13
C THR A 144 3.50 -6.78 -9.26
N TYR A 145 2.21 -6.48 -9.11
CA TYR A 145 1.26 -7.30 -8.36
C TYR A 145 0.27 -8.06 -9.27
N LEU A 146 0.36 -7.91 -10.59
CA LEU A 146 -0.43 -8.74 -11.50
C LEU A 146 -0.09 -10.22 -11.30
N PRO A 147 -1.04 -11.16 -11.44
CA PRO A 147 -0.82 -12.58 -11.14
C PRO A 147 0.37 -13.19 -11.90
N GLU A 148 0.49 -12.88 -13.19
CA GLU A 148 1.54 -13.39 -14.09
C GLU A 148 2.92 -12.87 -13.66
N VAL A 149 2.99 -11.59 -13.29
CA VAL A 149 4.21 -10.93 -12.83
C VAL A 149 4.59 -11.41 -11.42
N THR A 150 3.61 -11.61 -10.54
CA THR A 150 3.79 -12.16 -9.20
C THR A 150 4.34 -13.59 -9.28
N ALA A 151 3.82 -14.40 -10.21
CA ALA A 151 4.33 -15.73 -10.49
C ALA A 151 5.77 -15.68 -11.03
N LEU A 152 6.09 -14.72 -11.91
CA LEU A 152 7.46 -14.51 -12.39
C LEU A 152 8.43 -14.18 -11.25
N VAL A 153 8.14 -13.16 -10.42
CA VAL A 153 9.04 -12.70 -9.34
C VAL A 153 9.16 -13.70 -8.19
N SER A 154 8.16 -14.55 -8.00
CA SER A 154 8.16 -15.59 -6.96
C SER A 154 8.77 -16.92 -7.41
N ARG A 155 8.97 -17.12 -8.72
CA ARG A 155 9.56 -18.35 -9.28
C ARG A 155 10.95 -18.60 -8.70
N ASP A 156 11.26 -19.85 -8.37
CA ASP A 156 12.56 -20.29 -7.85
C ASP A 156 13.00 -19.52 -6.58
N ASP A 157 12.05 -19.19 -5.69
CA ASP A 157 12.27 -18.43 -4.45
C ASP A 157 13.02 -17.10 -4.63
N GLY A 158 12.90 -16.50 -5.83
CA GLY A 158 13.59 -15.25 -6.15
C GLY A 158 15.08 -15.41 -6.42
N LEU A 159 15.58 -16.62 -6.63
CA LEU A 159 17.02 -16.88 -6.84
C LEU A 159 17.50 -16.56 -8.25
N ILE A 160 16.61 -16.52 -9.24
CA ILE A 160 16.96 -16.25 -10.63
C ILE A 160 16.50 -14.85 -11.01
N GLU A 161 17.44 -14.02 -11.44
CA GLU A 161 17.24 -12.65 -11.91
C GLU A 161 16.16 -12.55 -13.01
N VAL A 162 15.43 -11.44 -13.04
CA VAL A 162 14.47 -11.15 -14.11
C VAL A 162 15.19 -10.54 -15.29
N THR A 163 15.54 -11.37 -16.26
CA THR A 163 16.05 -10.93 -17.56
C THR A 163 14.94 -10.32 -18.42
N GLN A 164 15.30 -9.47 -19.40
CA GLN A 164 14.36 -8.93 -20.38
C GLN A 164 13.55 -10.01 -21.11
N GLU A 165 14.18 -11.13 -21.53
CA GLU A 165 13.50 -12.25 -22.20
C GLU A 165 12.35 -12.81 -21.33
N ARG A 166 12.65 -13.22 -20.10
CA ARG A 166 11.64 -13.70 -19.13
C ARG A 166 10.54 -12.69 -18.83
N PHE A 167 10.84 -11.40 -18.87
CA PHE A 167 9.84 -10.34 -18.72
C PHE A 167 8.91 -10.27 -19.94
N MET A 168 9.47 -10.31 -21.15
CA MET A 168 8.70 -10.29 -22.39
C MET A 168 7.79 -11.51 -22.53
N ASP A 169 8.19 -12.67 -21.98
CA ASP A 169 7.37 -13.88 -21.95
C ASP A 169 6.04 -13.71 -21.20
N VAL A 170 5.97 -12.80 -20.21
CA VAL A 170 4.79 -12.63 -19.35
C VAL A 170 4.06 -11.31 -19.57
N VAL A 171 4.73 -10.28 -20.11
CA VAL A 171 4.17 -8.92 -20.18
C VAL A 171 2.89 -8.87 -21.01
N ALA A 172 2.82 -9.56 -22.15
CA ALA A 172 1.65 -9.52 -23.02
C ALA A 172 0.40 -10.12 -22.35
N GLU A 173 0.57 -11.23 -21.63
CA GLU A 173 -0.50 -11.88 -20.86
C GLU A 173 -0.95 -10.99 -19.69
N ALA A 174 0.01 -10.49 -18.89
CA ALA A 174 -0.27 -9.58 -17.77
C ALA A 174 -1.03 -8.33 -18.23
N MET A 175 -0.61 -7.72 -19.33
CA MET A 175 -1.27 -6.56 -19.92
C MET A 175 -2.69 -6.88 -20.39
N THR A 176 -2.91 -8.07 -20.96
CA THR A 176 -4.24 -8.53 -21.39
C THR A 176 -5.16 -8.71 -20.19
N THR A 177 -4.71 -9.42 -19.15
CA THR A 177 -5.44 -9.63 -17.89
C THR A 177 -5.82 -8.30 -17.24
N PHE A 178 -4.87 -7.38 -17.14
CA PHE A 178 -5.11 -6.05 -16.60
C PHE A 178 -6.13 -5.26 -17.42
N ASN A 179 -5.97 -5.22 -18.75
CA ASN A 179 -6.89 -4.48 -19.63
C ASN A 179 -8.33 -5.00 -19.53
N ILE A 180 -8.52 -6.32 -19.49
CA ILE A 180 -9.85 -6.93 -19.36
C ILE A 180 -10.48 -6.54 -18.02
N SER A 181 -9.74 -6.72 -16.91
CA SER A 181 -10.22 -6.41 -15.57
C SER A 181 -10.55 -4.92 -15.42
N GLU A 182 -9.66 -4.04 -15.86
CA GLU A 182 -9.81 -2.61 -15.63
C GLU A 182 -10.87 -1.97 -16.55
N ARG A 183 -10.98 -2.43 -17.81
CA ARG A 183 -12.09 -2.03 -18.69
C ARG A 183 -13.44 -2.47 -18.12
N ALA A 184 -13.52 -3.68 -17.56
CA ALA A 184 -14.74 -4.16 -16.91
C ALA A 184 -15.13 -3.28 -15.71
N LYS A 185 -14.18 -2.92 -14.84
CA LYS A 185 -14.43 -2.02 -13.71
C LYS A 185 -14.92 -0.65 -14.17
N LEU A 186 -14.27 -0.05 -15.17
CA LEU A 186 -14.66 1.25 -15.71
C LEU A 186 -16.02 1.20 -16.40
N ALA A 187 -16.32 0.14 -17.14
CA ALA A 187 -17.62 -0.05 -17.77
C ALA A 187 -18.72 -0.23 -16.71
N ASN A 188 -18.47 -0.99 -15.64
CA ASN A 188 -19.39 -1.14 -14.52
C ASN A 188 -19.61 0.19 -13.78
N LEU A 189 -18.54 0.95 -13.53
CA LEU A 189 -18.63 2.30 -12.98
C LEU A 189 -19.56 3.17 -13.81
N LEU A 190 -19.57 3.05 -15.13
CA LEU A 190 -20.47 3.82 -16.01
C LEU A 190 -21.90 3.27 -16.06
N ARG A 191 -22.09 1.95 -15.95
CA ARG A 191 -23.41 1.28 -16.00
C ARG A 191 -24.25 1.44 -14.74
N GLU A 192 -23.63 1.40 -13.56
CA GLU A 192 -24.38 1.37 -12.32
C GLU A 192 -25.26 2.63 -12.18
N PRO A 193 -26.49 2.56 -11.68
CA PRO A 193 -27.16 3.76 -11.17
C PRO A 193 -26.40 4.16 -9.89
N ALA A 194 -25.65 5.28 -9.91
CA ALA A 194 -24.57 5.40 -8.92
C ALA A 194 -25.01 5.12 -7.49
N PRO A 195 -24.24 4.29 -6.77
CA PRO A 195 -24.56 3.91 -5.40
C PRO A 195 -24.88 5.17 -4.63
N ARG A 196 -25.98 5.13 -3.87
CA ARG A 196 -26.15 6.14 -2.81
C ARG A 196 -24.91 5.99 -1.94
N CYS A 197 -24.14 7.07 -1.79
CA CYS A 197 -22.95 7.12 -0.96
C CYS A 197 -23.37 6.76 0.47
N THR A 198 -23.40 5.47 0.78
CA THR A 198 -23.50 4.94 2.12
C THR A 198 -22.07 4.69 2.53
N ASP A 199 -21.63 5.36 3.59
CA ASP A 199 -20.28 5.29 4.14
C ASP A 199 -19.81 3.83 4.22
N TYR A 200 -19.03 3.39 3.22
CA TYR A 200 -18.64 2.00 3.05
C TYR A 200 -17.25 1.82 3.65
N ASP A 201 -17.26 1.36 4.88
CA ASP A 201 -16.14 0.71 5.54
C ASP A 201 -16.23 -0.79 5.20
N SER A 202 -15.67 -1.21 4.06
CA SER A 202 -15.50 -2.65 3.77
C SER A 202 -14.06 -2.97 3.43
N SER A 203 -13.36 -3.49 4.42
CA SER A 203 -12.32 -4.48 4.20
C SER A 203 -12.99 -5.81 3.80
N ASP A 204 -12.40 -6.47 2.80
CA ASP A 204 -12.60 -7.89 2.47
C ASP A 204 -13.80 -8.22 1.56
N GLU A 205 -13.69 -7.87 0.28
CA GLU A 205 -14.36 -8.63 -0.78
C GLU A 205 -13.32 -9.55 -1.43
N ASP A 206 -13.56 -10.86 -1.29
CA ASP A 206 -12.85 -11.94 -2.00
C ASP A 206 -12.96 -11.69 -3.52
N ASP A 207 -11.79 -11.52 -4.15
CA ASP A 207 -11.60 -11.32 -5.58
C ASP A 207 -11.90 -12.61 -6.34
N ASP A 208 -13.19 -12.93 -6.47
CA ASP A 208 -13.66 -14.04 -7.29
C ASP A 208 -13.28 -13.72 -8.74
N THR A 209 -12.29 -14.44 -9.27
CA THR A 209 -11.74 -14.20 -10.60
C THR A 209 -12.78 -14.59 -11.66
N ILE A 210 -13.71 -13.69 -11.96
CA ILE A 210 -14.78 -13.94 -12.94
C ILE A 210 -14.15 -14.03 -14.33
N SER A 211 -14.14 -15.24 -14.90
CA SER A 211 -13.80 -15.46 -16.31
C SER A 211 -14.85 -14.78 -17.19
N ARG A 212 -14.50 -13.63 -17.77
CA ARG A 212 -15.36 -12.88 -18.69
C ARG A 212 -15.26 -13.44 -20.11
N THR A 213 -16.39 -13.48 -20.80
CA THR A 213 -16.49 -13.92 -22.19
C THR A 213 -16.05 -12.81 -23.17
N PRO A 214 -15.58 -13.15 -24.39
CA PRO A 214 -15.24 -12.17 -25.41
C PRO A 214 -16.38 -11.19 -25.74
N MET A 215 -17.64 -11.65 -25.62
CA MET A 215 -18.82 -10.81 -25.84
C MET A 215 -18.97 -9.73 -24.77
N GLU A 216 -18.72 -10.07 -23.49
CA GLU A 216 -18.77 -9.10 -22.40
C GLU A 216 -17.69 -8.03 -22.55
N ILE A 217 -16.48 -8.42 -22.96
CA ILE A 217 -15.37 -7.50 -23.24
C ILE A 217 -15.75 -6.50 -24.35
N ALA A 218 -16.38 -6.98 -25.43
CA ALA A 218 -16.86 -6.13 -26.51
C ALA A 218 -17.93 -5.14 -26.03
N CYS A 219 -18.87 -5.59 -25.19
CA CYS A 219 -19.88 -4.72 -24.57
C CYS A 219 -19.26 -3.67 -23.62
N ASP A 220 -18.20 -4.01 -22.89
CA ASP A 220 -17.47 -3.07 -22.04
C ASP A 220 -16.83 -1.95 -22.88
N LEU A 221 -16.18 -2.31 -23.98
CA LEU A 221 -15.60 -1.34 -24.93
C LEU A 221 -16.65 -0.43 -25.57
N GLU A 222 -17.80 -0.98 -25.95
CA GLU A 222 -18.89 -0.18 -26.52
C GLU A 222 -19.36 0.88 -25.51
N VAL A 223 -19.51 0.53 -24.24
CA VAL A 223 -19.88 1.48 -23.18
C VAL A 223 -18.80 2.53 -23.01
N LEU A 224 -17.52 2.14 -22.89
CA LEU A 224 -16.41 3.07 -22.67
C LEU A 224 -16.23 4.07 -23.83
N ASN A 225 -16.56 3.68 -25.05
CA ASN A 225 -16.42 4.51 -26.24
C ASN A 225 -17.58 5.50 -26.46
N ARG A 226 -18.63 5.48 -25.63
CA ARG A 226 -19.74 6.42 -25.76
C ARG A 226 -19.30 7.85 -25.45
N ALA A 227 -19.89 8.80 -26.15
CA ALA A 227 -19.73 10.23 -25.90
C ALA A 227 -20.13 10.66 -24.48
N THR A 228 -21.06 9.92 -23.87
CA THR A 228 -21.53 10.11 -22.48
C THR A 228 -20.61 9.50 -21.43
N SER A 229 -19.61 8.70 -21.83
CA SER A 229 -18.66 8.02 -20.94
C SER A 229 -17.54 8.96 -20.54
N ILE A 230 -17.91 10.00 -19.78
CA ILE A 230 -17.02 11.02 -19.29
C ILE A 230 -16.56 10.65 -17.88
N LEU A 231 -15.24 10.58 -17.70
CA LEU A 231 -14.57 10.18 -16.48
C LEU A 231 -13.78 11.35 -15.90
N THR A 232 -13.60 11.37 -14.57
CA THR A 232 -12.83 12.38 -13.86
C THR A 232 -11.71 11.77 -13.05
N CYS A 233 -10.60 12.51 -12.93
CA CYS A 233 -9.49 12.16 -12.02
C CYS A 233 -9.68 12.90 -10.69
N TYR A 234 -9.85 12.19 -9.56
CA TYR A 234 -10.03 12.85 -8.25
C TYR A 234 -8.74 13.54 -7.75
N ARG A 235 -7.58 13.18 -8.29
CA ARG A 235 -6.30 13.82 -7.92
C ARG A 235 -6.12 15.18 -8.56
N CYS A 236 -6.89 15.46 -9.62
CA CYS A 236 -6.94 16.76 -10.23
C CYS A 236 -7.96 17.66 -9.53
N SER A 237 -7.65 18.95 -9.45
CA SER A 237 -8.61 19.93 -8.96
C SER A 237 -9.82 19.97 -9.89
N LEU A 238 -11.00 19.62 -9.38
CA LEU A 238 -12.28 19.68 -10.12
C LEU A 238 -12.56 21.06 -10.73
N SER A 239 -11.91 22.11 -10.21
CA SER A 239 -11.97 23.47 -10.72
C SER A 239 -11.27 23.64 -12.07
N SER A 240 -10.40 22.71 -12.49
CA SER A 240 -9.76 22.76 -13.80
C SER A 240 -10.71 22.25 -14.89
N PRO A 241 -10.90 22.99 -16.00
CA PRO A 241 -11.66 22.49 -17.15
C PRO A 241 -11.03 21.23 -17.77
N THR A 242 -9.77 20.94 -17.45
CA THR A 242 -9.03 19.75 -17.89
C THR A 242 -9.25 18.53 -17.00
N SER A 243 -10.32 18.45 -16.21
CA SER A 243 -10.52 17.33 -15.25
C SER A 243 -11.42 16.22 -15.77
N TYR A 244 -11.98 16.38 -16.98
CA TYR A 244 -12.99 15.50 -17.56
C TYR A 244 -12.51 14.97 -18.88
N PHE A 245 -12.56 13.65 -19.03
CA PHE A 245 -11.92 12.99 -20.14
C PHE A 245 -12.83 11.88 -20.70
N PRO A 246 -12.76 11.61 -22.00
CA PRO A 246 -13.20 10.33 -22.52
C PRO A 246 -12.32 9.21 -21.95
N PHE A 247 -12.74 7.96 -22.13
CA PHE A 247 -11.99 6.77 -21.70
C PHE A 247 -10.50 6.79 -22.11
N THR A 248 -10.17 7.01 -23.38
CA THR A 248 -8.77 7.09 -23.84
C THR A 248 -8.03 8.31 -23.28
N GLY A 249 -8.76 9.39 -23.00
CA GLY A 249 -8.20 10.61 -22.42
C GLY A 249 -7.80 10.45 -20.95
N ILE A 250 -8.62 9.79 -20.13
CA ILE A 250 -8.34 9.63 -18.69
C ILE A 250 -7.13 8.74 -18.46
N THR A 251 -6.98 7.67 -19.26
CA THR A 251 -5.84 6.75 -19.20
C THR A 251 -4.54 7.50 -19.46
N ARG A 252 -4.47 8.25 -20.57
CA ARG A 252 -3.30 9.06 -20.92
C ARG A 252 -3.00 10.10 -19.85
N HIS A 253 -4.04 10.73 -19.30
CA HIS A 253 -3.89 11.70 -18.22
C HIS A 253 -3.26 11.07 -16.97
N ILE A 254 -3.77 9.93 -16.50
CA ILE A 254 -3.24 9.24 -15.32
C ILE A 254 -1.78 8.84 -15.56
N LEU A 255 -1.46 8.25 -16.72
CA LEU A 255 -0.09 7.86 -17.03
C LEU A 255 0.89 9.04 -17.04
N LYS A 256 0.47 10.16 -17.63
CA LYS A 256 1.34 11.33 -17.78
C LYS A 256 1.52 12.11 -16.47
N PHE A 257 0.45 12.30 -15.70
CA PHE A 257 0.44 13.22 -14.56
C PHE A 257 0.42 12.51 -13.21
N HIS A 258 0.06 11.22 -13.19
CA HIS A 258 -0.10 10.41 -11.98
C HIS A 258 0.44 8.98 -12.16
N PRO A 259 1.69 8.79 -12.62
CA PRO A 259 2.25 7.46 -12.93
C PRO A 259 2.26 6.50 -11.72
N ASP A 260 2.27 7.05 -10.50
CA ASP A 260 2.23 6.29 -9.25
C ASP A 260 0.80 6.06 -8.70
N SER A 261 -0.23 6.53 -9.40
CA SER A 261 -1.62 6.39 -8.95
C SER A 261 -2.26 5.13 -9.54
N SER A 262 -3.03 4.43 -8.72
CA SER A 262 -3.95 3.41 -9.22
C SER A 262 -5.14 4.06 -9.95
N TYR A 263 -5.76 3.31 -10.85
CA TYR A 263 -7.01 3.67 -11.55
C TYR A 263 -8.20 3.85 -10.61
N LYS A 264 -8.06 3.48 -9.32
CA LYS A 264 -8.98 3.88 -8.25
C LYS A 264 -9.20 5.41 -8.25
N ALA A 265 -8.17 6.16 -8.71
CA ALA A 265 -8.18 7.42 -9.47
C ALA A 265 -9.50 8.04 -9.95
N ILE A 266 -10.35 7.18 -10.49
CA ILE A 266 -11.35 7.56 -11.47
C ILE A 266 -12.73 7.60 -10.82
N SER A 267 -13.43 8.70 -11.09
CA SER A 267 -14.83 8.86 -10.72
C SER A 267 -15.67 9.23 -11.95
N ARG A 268 -16.98 9.26 -11.76
CA ARG A 268 -17.92 9.80 -12.72
C ARG A 268 -18.79 10.85 -12.05
N GLU A 269 -19.14 11.89 -12.82
CA GLU A 269 -19.99 12.96 -12.33
C GLU A 269 -21.34 12.93 -13.06
N LYS A 270 -22.40 12.55 -12.32
CA LYS A 270 -23.75 12.39 -12.88
C LYS A 270 -24.23 13.64 -13.62
N ALA A 271 -23.94 14.83 -13.08
CA ALA A 271 -24.42 16.08 -13.65
C ALA A 271 -23.74 16.38 -15.01
N VAL A 272 -22.47 16.01 -15.15
CA VAL A 272 -21.73 16.14 -16.41
C VAL A 272 -22.22 15.12 -17.44
N ILE A 273 -22.48 13.87 -17.04
CA ILE A 273 -23.08 12.85 -17.92
C ILE A 273 -24.49 13.28 -18.38
N GLY A 274 -25.28 13.87 -17.49
CA GLY A 274 -26.59 14.44 -17.82
C GLY A 274 -26.48 15.57 -18.84
N THR A 275 -25.49 16.45 -18.68
CA THR A 275 -25.20 17.52 -19.66
C THR A 275 -24.79 16.94 -21.01
N ALA A 276 -23.90 15.94 -21.03
CA ALA A 276 -23.50 15.26 -22.26
C ALA A 276 -24.69 14.63 -22.99
N SER A 277 -25.59 13.98 -22.24
CA SER A 277 -26.79 13.36 -22.79
C SER A 277 -27.74 14.40 -23.39
N ALA A 278 -27.97 15.52 -22.70
CA ALA A 278 -28.79 16.62 -23.22
C ALA A 278 -28.20 17.24 -24.49
N VAL A 279 -26.88 17.37 -24.58
CA VAL A 279 -26.21 17.88 -25.79
C VAL A 279 -26.40 16.92 -26.97
N LEU A 280 -26.24 15.60 -26.77
CA LEU A 280 -26.51 14.63 -27.83
C LEU A 280 -27.96 14.67 -28.30
N GLU A 281 -28.91 14.79 -27.37
CA GLU A 281 -30.33 14.92 -27.69
C GLU A 281 -30.61 16.17 -28.52
N MET A 282 -30.04 17.33 -28.15
CA MET A 282 -30.17 18.58 -28.92
C MET A 282 -29.58 18.47 -30.34
N LEU A 283 -28.56 17.64 -30.52
CA LEU A 283 -27.95 17.37 -31.83
C LEU A 283 -28.71 16.30 -32.64
N GLY A 284 -29.78 15.72 -32.09
CA GLY A 284 -30.51 14.62 -32.72
C GLY A 284 -29.71 13.32 -32.78
N LEU A 285 -28.74 13.14 -31.88
CA LEU A 285 -27.85 11.98 -31.82
C LEU A 285 -28.26 11.03 -30.69
N PRO A 286 -28.16 9.70 -30.88
CA PRO A 286 -28.47 8.74 -29.83
C PRO A 286 -27.44 8.77 -28.69
N SER A 287 -27.83 8.35 -27.48
CA SER A 287 -26.92 8.28 -26.31
C SER A 287 -25.78 7.26 -26.46
N SER A 288 -25.91 6.33 -27.40
CA SER A 288 -24.88 5.36 -27.79
C SER A 288 -23.87 5.91 -28.80
N THR A 289 -23.98 7.18 -29.21
CA THR A 289 -23.02 7.82 -30.13
C THR A 289 -21.61 7.72 -29.57
N ARG A 290 -20.63 7.34 -30.41
CA ARG A 290 -19.23 7.22 -29.98
C ARG A 290 -18.60 8.59 -29.81
N TYR A 291 -17.67 8.73 -28.88
CA TYR A 291 -16.96 9.99 -28.64
C TYR A 291 -16.20 10.47 -29.89
N SER A 292 -15.55 9.55 -30.61
CA SER A 292 -14.81 9.84 -31.86
C SER A 292 -15.70 10.31 -33.02
N ASP A 293 -16.99 9.96 -33.00
CA ASP A 293 -17.92 10.35 -34.06
C ASP A 293 -18.29 11.84 -33.98
N ILE A 294 -18.08 12.49 -32.83
CA ILE A 294 -18.53 13.86 -32.56
C ILE A 294 -17.43 14.83 -32.14
N SER A 295 -16.32 14.33 -31.57
CA SER A 295 -15.28 15.22 -31.07
C SER A 295 -14.65 16.04 -32.20
N ARG A 296 -14.38 17.33 -31.93
CA ARG A 296 -13.90 18.32 -32.91
C ARG A 296 -14.81 18.54 -34.12
N LYS A 297 -16.10 18.25 -34.01
CA LYS A 297 -17.09 18.50 -35.07
C LYS A 297 -18.18 19.49 -34.66
N ILE A 298 -18.23 19.86 -33.38
CA ILE A 298 -19.29 20.69 -32.80
C ILE A 298 -18.69 22.02 -32.35
N VAL A 299 -19.45 23.10 -32.59
CA VAL A 299 -19.09 24.48 -32.24
C VAL A 299 -20.18 25.04 -31.34
N CYS A 300 -19.81 25.79 -30.31
CA CYS A 300 -20.78 26.49 -29.47
C CYS A 300 -21.09 27.88 -30.04
N LEU A 301 -22.38 28.25 -30.08
CA LEU A 301 -22.82 29.56 -30.57
C LEU A 301 -23.06 30.58 -29.45
N CYS A 302 -22.59 30.31 -28.22
CA CYS A 302 -22.76 31.20 -27.06
C CYS A 302 -21.94 32.51 -27.15
N GLY A 303 -21.09 32.65 -28.18
CA GLY A 303 -20.26 33.83 -28.41
C GLY A 303 -18.91 33.82 -27.69
N LYS A 304 -18.60 32.83 -26.84
CA LYS A 304 -17.24 32.72 -26.25
C LYS A 304 -16.20 32.37 -27.32
N PRO A 305 -15.13 33.17 -27.49
CA PRO A 305 -14.14 32.97 -28.55
C PRO A 305 -13.56 31.56 -28.61
N ASP A 306 -13.23 30.97 -27.46
CA ASP A 306 -12.60 29.64 -27.35
C ASP A 306 -13.50 28.50 -27.89
N PHE A 307 -14.81 28.71 -27.98
CA PHE A 307 -15.78 27.72 -28.46
C PHE A 307 -16.41 28.08 -29.80
N GLN A 308 -15.93 29.15 -30.47
CA GLN A 308 -16.31 29.49 -31.84
C GLN A 308 -15.59 28.63 -32.90
N GLN A 309 -14.68 27.76 -32.47
CA GLN A 309 -14.02 26.75 -33.29
C GLN A 309 -14.44 25.35 -32.83
N PRO A 310 -14.28 24.31 -33.67
CA PRO A 310 -14.58 22.94 -33.26
C PRO A 310 -13.71 22.52 -32.07
N ALA A 311 -14.35 22.29 -30.93
CA ALA A 311 -13.69 21.93 -29.67
C ALA A 311 -13.75 20.41 -29.43
N GLU A 312 -12.96 19.91 -28.48
CA GLU A 312 -13.19 18.55 -27.97
C GLU A 312 -14.57 18.45 -27.36
N PHE A 313 -15.25 17.31 -27.55
CA PHE A 313 -16.60 17.15 -27.01
C PHE A 313 -16.62 17.31 -25.48
N SER A 314 -15.62 16.77 -24.76
CA SER A 314 -15.50 16.95 -23.30
C SER A 314 -15.37 18.42 -22.88
N GLU A 315 -14.62 19.24 -23.63
CA GLU A 315 -14.46 20.67 -23.36
C GLU A 315 -15.79 21.41 -23.53
N LEU A 316 -16.53 21.08 -24.60
CA LEU A 316 -17.86 21.64 -24.84
C LEU A 316 -18.85 21.28 -23.74
N ILE A 317 -18.88 20.01 -23.32
CA ILE A 317 -19.75 19.58 -22.21
C ILE A 317 -19.41 20.34 -20.94
N MET A 318 -18.12 20.51 -20.63
CA MET A 318 -17.69 21.24 -19.44
C MET A 318 -18.03 22.72 -19.48
N HIS A 319 -17.93 23.33 -20.66
CA HIS A 319 -18.36 24.69 -20.88
C HIS A 319 -19.85 24.86 -20.57
N ILE A 320 -20.71 24.04 -21.19
CA ILE A 320 -22.17 24.08 -21.00
C ILE A 320 -22.54 23.78 -19.54
N PHE A 321 -21.90 22.78 -18.94
CA PHE A 321 -22.13 22.41 -17.54
C PHE A 321 -21.85 23.58 -16.58
N ARG A 322 -20.72 24.28 -16.76
CA ARG A 322 -20.36 25.44 -15.94
C ARG A 322 -21.32 26.60 -16.12
N GLU A 323 -21.75 26.87 -17.35
CA GLU A 323 -22.75 27.90 -17.63
C GLU A 323 -24.09 27.58 -16.97
N ASN A 324 -24.52 26.32 -17.01
CA ASN A 324 -25.72 25.86 -16.31
C ASN A 324 -25.61 26.05 -14.79
N ILE A 325 -24.46 25.70 -14.18
CA ILE A 325 -24.22 25.94 -12.75
C ILE A 325 -24.32 27.44 -12.43
N TRP A 326 -23.65 28.27 -13.22
CA TRP A 326 -23.67 29.73 -13.02
C TRP A 326 -25.09 30.30 -13.12
N TYR A 327 -25.86 29.87 -14.12
CA TYR A 327 -27.24 30.30 -14.30
C TYR A 327 -28.13 29.89 -13.12
N ILE A 328 -28.01 28.64 -12.64
CA ILE A 328 -28.73 28.15 -11.46
C ILE A 328 -28.36 28.96 -10.20
N GLN A 329 -27.08 29.33 -10.03
CA GLN A 329 -26.62 30.15 -8.90
C GLN A 329 -27.11 31.60 -9.00
N ALA A 330 -27.09 32.19 -10.19
CA ALA A 330 -27.59 33.54 -10.43
C ALA A 330 -29.09 33.65 -10.13
N LEU A 331 -29.88 32.65 -10.53
CA LEU A 331 -31.32 32.58 -10.21
C LEU A 331 -31.62 32.39 -8.72
N ARG A 332 -30.67 31.89 -7.94
CA ARG A 332 -30.81 31.66 -6.48
C ARG A 332 -30.30 32.82 -5.63
N SER A 333 -29.57 33.76 -6.22
CA SER A 333 -29.10 34.97 -5.52
C SER A 333 -30.23 36.01 -5.52
N PRO A 334 -30.82 36.35 -4.36
CA PRO A 334 -31.95 37.27 -4.25
C PRO A 334 -31.60 38.73 -4.56
#